data_AF-A0A7G1IBQ0-F1
#
_entry.id   AF-A0A7G1IBQ0-F1
#
_cell.length_a   1.000
_cell.length_b   1.000
_cell.length_c   1.000
_cell.angle_alpha   90.00
_cell.angle_beta   90.00
_cell.angle_gamma   90.00
#
_symmetry.space_group_name_H-M   'P 1'
#
loop_
_entity.id
_entity.type
_entity.pdbx_description
1 polymer ?
#
loop_
_entity_poly.entity_id
_entity_poly.type
_entity_poly.pdbx_seq_one_letter_code
_entity_poly.pdbx_strand_id
1 'polypeptide(L)'
;MIPGEILYGTGDIDINAGAQRLEMQVINTGDRPVQVGSHVHLPQANAALSFDRAAAHGHRLDIPAATAVRFEPGVCRTVRLVPLRGRREVHGLTLDPREGSTLHDAVDRERYAQLYGPTTGDRIRLADTDLLVEISEDRCGGPGLAGDEAVFGGGKVLRESMGQGRATRAEGAPDTVITGAVIIDYWGIIKADIGIRDGRVVAIGKAGNPDTMSGVHPDLVVGPSTEVIGGNGRILTAGAIDCHVHLICPQLIPVALGAGVTTIIGGGTGPAEGTKATTVTPGHGIWPGCWNHWIAGR
;
A
#
# COMPACT_ATOMS: atom_id res chain seq x y z
N MET A 1 -14.31 23.37 -10.90
CA MET A 1 -13.14 22.87 -10.16
C MET A 1 -13.66 21.97 -9.07
N ILE A 2 -13.11 20.75 -8.96
CA ILE A 2 -13.48 19.77 -7.95
C ILE A 2 -12.25 19.58 -7.05
N PRO A 3 -12.35 19.86 -5.73
CA PRO A 3 -11.21 19.71 -4.84
C PRO A 3 -10.69 18.26 -4.78
N GLY A 4 -9.37 18.07 -4.96
CA GLY A 4 -8.77 16.74 -4.96
C GLY A 4 -9.05 15.87 -6.19
N GLU A 5 -9.57 16.44 -7.29
CA GLU A 5 -9.89 15.66 -8.49
C GLU A 5 -8.68 14.96 -9.11
N ILE A 6 -8.92 13.76 -9.65
CA ILE A 6 -7.94 12.99 -10.41
C ILE A 6 -8.26 13.17 -11.90
N LEU A 7 -7.28 13.64 -12.65
CA LEU A 7 -7.30 13.75 -14.10
C LEU A 7 -6.50 12.57 -14.66
N TYR A 8 -7.19 11.54 -15.12
CA TYR A 8 -6.56 10.31 -15.61
C TYR A 8 -5.70 10.55 -16.86
N GLY A 9 -4.64 9.76 -17.01
CA GLY A 9 -3.91 9.61 -18.25
C GLY A 9 -4.73 8.92 -19.34
N THR A 10 -4.11 8.61 -20.48
CA THR A 10 -4.78 7.92 -21.60
C THR A 10 -4.62 6.40 -21.53
N GLY A 11 -5.59 5.68 -22.10
CA GLY A 11 -5.57 4.22 -22.25
C GLY A 11 -5.89 3.45 -20.98
N ASP A 12 -6.22 2.17 -21.15
CA ASP A 12 -6.46 1.22 -20.06
C ASP A 12 -5.14 0.70 -19.47
N ILE A 13 -5.22 0.08 -18.29
CA ILE A 13 -4.10 -0.54 -17.59
C ILE A 13 -4.24 -2.06 -17.72
N ASP A 14 -3.28 -2.67 -18.44
CA ASP A 14 -3.13 -4.12 -18.50
C ASP A 14 -2.72 -4.69 -17.14
N ILE A 15 -3.65 -5.35 -16.45
CA ILE A 15 -3.32 -6.14 -15.27
C ILE A 15 -2.58 -7.43 -15.67
N ASN A 16 -1.63 -7.85 -14.84
CA ASN A 16 -0.86 -9.07 -15.03
C ASN A 16 -0.20 -9.14 -16.43
N ALA A 17 0.27 -8.00 -16.95
CA ALA A 17 0.84 -7.86 -18.28
C ALA A 17 1.89 -8.96 -18.59
N GLY A 18 1.82 -9.52 -19.81
CA GLY A 18 2.69 -10.60 -20.27
C GLY A 18 2.49 -11.98 -19.61
N ALA A 19 1.53 -12.16 -18.70
CA ALA A 19 1.32 -13.45 -18.04
C ALA A 19 0.67 -14.50 -18.95
N GLN A 20 1.14 -15.75 -18.87
CA GLN A 20 0.53 -16.91 -19.52
C GLN A 20 -0.77 -17.27 -18.79
N ARG A 21 -1.89 -16.74 -19.26
CA ARG A 21 -3.21 -16.98 -18.63
C ARG A 21 -3.65 -18.44 -18.77
N LEU A 22 -4.68 -18.87 -18.04
CA LEU A 22 -5.37 -20.17 -18.19
C LEU A 22 -6.88 -19.97 -18.06
N GLU A 23 -7.69 -20.54 -18.95
CA GLU A 23 -9.16 -20.56 -18.80
C GLU A 23 -9.64 -21.82 -18.11
N MET A 24 -10.65 -21.69 -17.25
CA MET A 24 -11.15 -22.79 -16.45
C MET A 24 -12.64 -22.65 -16.14
N GLN A 25 -13.40 -23.73 -16.32
CA GLN A 25 -14.75 -23.84 -15.76
C GLN A 25 -14.67 -24.28 -14.30
N VAL A 26 -15.35 -23.55 -13.43
CA VAL A 26 -15.46 -23.82 -11.99
C VAL A 26 -16.93 -23.92 -11.62
N ILE A 27 -17.30 -25.02 -10.95
CA ILE A 27 -18.66 -25.26 -10.44
C ILE A 27 -18.60 -25.35 -8.92
N ASN A 28 -19.43 -24.61 -8.20
CA ASN A 28 -19.60 -24.81 -6.77
C ASN A 28 -20.60 -25.97 -6.54
N THR A 29 -20.11 -27.12 -6.08
CA THR A 29 -20.91 -28.31 -5.75
C THR A 29 -21.39 -28.33 -4.30
N GLY A 30 -21.06 -27.30 -3.52
CA GLY A 30 -21.52 -27.12 -2.14
C GLY A 30 -22.91 -26.49 -2.03
N ASP A 31 -23.38 -26.39 -0.78
CA ASP A 31 -24.69 -25.84 -0.39
C ASP A 31 -24.68 -24.32 -0.12
N ARG A 32 -23.49 -23.71 -0.09
CA ARG A 32 -23.26 -22.31 0.30
C ARG A 32 -22.37 -21.60 -0.70
N PRO A 33 -22.51 -20.28 -0.86
CA PRO A 33 -21.67 -19.50 -1.75
C PRO A 33 -20.20 -19.52 -1.33
N VAL A 34 -19.32 -19.63 -2.31
CA VAL A 34 -17.86 -19.53 -2.12
C VAL A 34 -17.37 -18.26 -2.81
N GLN A 35 -16.46 -17.54 -2.16
CA GLN A 35 -15.81 -16.36 -2.72
C GLN A 35 -14.29 -16.53 -2.64
N VAL A 36 -13.61 -16.36 -3.79
CA VAL A 36 -12.17 -16.57 -3.93
C VAL A 36 -11.52 -15.25 -4.34
N GLY A 37 -10.57 -14.78 -3.53
CA GLY A 37 -9.84 -13.52 -3.75
C GLY A 37 -8.78 -13.65 -4.83
N SER A 38 -8.46 -12.52 -5.48
CA SER A 38 -7.47 -12.37 -6.57
C SER A 38 -6.16 -13.14 -6.36
N HIS A 39 -5.61 -13.12 -5.15
CA HIS A 39 -4.31 -13.69 -4.82
C HIS A 39 -4.35 -15.05 -4.10
N VAL A 40 -5.53 -15.68 -4.01
CA VAL A 40 -5.63 -17.08 -3.56
C VAL A 40 -5.03 -17.97 -4.65
N HIS A 41 -4.09 -18.84 -4.27
CA HIS A 41 -3.63 -19.94 -5.12
C HIS A 41 -4.80 -20.91 -5.34
N LEU A 42 -5.33 -20.97 -6.57
CA LEU A 42 -6.67 -21.50 -6.81
C LEU A 42 -6.87 -22.98 -6.41
N PRO A 43 -5.92 -23.93 -6.62
CA PRO A 43 -6.10 -25.33 -6.20
C PRO A 43 -6.32 -25.52 -4.70
N GLN A 44 -6.02 -24.50 -3.89
CA GLN A 44 -6.18 -24.50 -2.44
C GLN A 44 -7.44 -23.73 -2.00
N ALA A 45 -8.23 -23.23 -2.95
CA ALA A 45 -9.58 -22.72 -2.68
C ALA A 45 -10.52 -23.86 -2.24
N ASN A 46 -11.65 -23.50 -1.63
CA ASN A 46 -12.62 -24.41 -0.99
C ASN A 46 -12.86 -25.71 -1.79
N ALA A 47 -12.81 -26.87 -1.12
CA ALA A 47 -13.03 -28.19 -1.71
C ALA A 47 -14.38 -28.36 -2.43
N ALA A 48 -15.39 -27.56 -2.06
CA ALA A 48 -16.69 -27.50 -2.75
C ALA A 48 -16.62 -26.92 -4.17
N LEU A 49 -15.50 -26.33 -4.59
CA LEU A 49 -15.28 -25.92 -5.98
C LEU A 49 -14.72 -27.09 -6.79
N SER A 50 -15.50 -27.56 -7.76
CA SER A 50 -15.12 -28.58 -8.74
C SER A 50 -14.55 -27.92 -9.99
N PHE A 51 -13.31 -28.26 -10.31
CA PHE A 51 -12.52 -27.83 -11.46
C PHE A 51 -11.26 -28.68 -11.56
N ASP A 52 -10.48 -28.52 -12.64
CA ASP A 52 -9.18 -29.17 -12.78
C ASP A 52 -8.13 -28.49 -11.88
N ARG A 53 -8.01 -28.99 -10.64
CA ARG A 53 -7.02 -28.52 -9.65
C ARG A 53 -5.57 -28.78 -10.08
N ALA A 54 -5.35 -29.75 -10.96
CA ALA A 54 -4.03 -29.95 -11.54
C ALA A 54 -3.73 -28.76 -12.46
N ALA A 55 -4.51 -28.56 -13.51
CA ALA A 55 -4.33 -27.46 -14.46
C ALA A 55 -4.23 -26.07 -13.78
N ALA A 56 -4.98 -25.82 -12.71
CA ALA A 56 -5.01 -24.56 -11.97
C ALA A 56 -3.76 -24.25 -11.12
N HIS A 57 -2.82 -25.18 -10.98
CA HIS A 57 -1.72 -25.05 -10.02
C HIS A 57 -0.67 -24.03 -10.37
N GLY A 58 -0.07 -23.43 -9.35
CA GLY A 58 0.80 -22.29 -9.53
C GLY A 58 0.05 -21.09 -10.10
N HIS A 59 -1.28 -21.09 -10.19
CA HIS A 59 -2.08 -19.96 -10.68
C HIS A 59 -3.00 -19.37 -9.59
N ARG A 60 -3.28 -18.08 -9.75
CA ARG A 60 -4.28 -17.30 -9.03
C ARG A 60 -5.31 -16.73 -10.02
N LEU A 61 -6.40 -16.14 -9.53
CA LEU A 61 -7.40 -15.52 -10.42
C LEU A 61 -6.80 -14.32 -11.18
N ASP A 62 -7.07 -14.25 -12.48
CA ASP A 62 -6.74 -13.11 -13.33
C ASP A 62 -7.85 -12.06 -13.24
N ILE A 63 -7.85 -11.35 -12.12
CA ILE A 63 -8.77 -10.27 -11.77
C ILE A 63 -7.96 -9.17 -11.06
N PRO A 64 -8.49 -7.93 -10.95
CA PRO A 64 -7.77 -6.85 -10.28
C PRO A 64 -7.41 -7.23 -8.84
N ALA A 65 -6.21 -6.87 -8.39
CA ALA A 65 -5.74 -7.10 -7.02
C ALA A 65 -6.79 -6.66 -5.98
N ALA A 66 -6.86 -7.36 -4.85
CA ALA A 66 -7.86 -7.12 -3.79
C ALA A 66 -9.34 -7.35 -4.15
N THR A 67 -9.67 -7.70 -5.39
CA THR A 67 -11.03 -8.14 -5.77
C THR A 67 -11.20 -9.65 -5.60
N ALA A 68 -12.41 -10.17 -5.85
CA ALA A 68 -12.76 -11.58 -5.69
C ALA A 68 -13.84 -12.03 -6.69
N VAL A 69 -13.82 -13.31 -7.07
CA VAL A 69 -14.91 -13.96 -7.81
C VAL A 69 -15.80 -14.74 -6.82
N ARG A 70 -17.11 -14.62 -7.00
CA ARG A 70 -18.14 -15.33 -6.23
C ARG A 70 -18.77 -16.44 -7.08
N PHE A 71 -18.95 -17.61 -6.46
CA PHE A 71 -19.49 -18.83 -7.05
C PHE A 71 -20.72 -19.27 -6.23
N GLU A 72 -21.91 -19.14 -6.83
CA GLU A 72 -23.15 -19.62 -6.23
C GLU A 72 -23.29 -21.14 -6.40
N PRO A 73 -23.94 -21.84 -5.45
CA PRO A 73 -24.24 -23.28 -5.57
C PRO A 73 -24.83 -23.68 -6.93
N GLY A 74 -24.28 -24.73 -7.53
CA GLY A 74 -24.73 -25.31 -8.80
C GLY A 74 -24.43 -24.50 -10.07
N VAL A 75 -23.94 -23.25 -9.96
CA VAL A 75 -23.65 -22.40 -11.11
C VAL A 75 -22.25 -22.68 -11.65
N CYS A 76 -22.16 -23.12 -12.90
CA CYS A 76 -20.89 -23.17 -13.63
C CYS A 76 -20.47 -21.76 -14.05
N ARG A 77 -19.20 -21.42 -13.83
CA ARG A 77 -18.61 -20.14 -14.23
C ARG A 77 -17.23 -20.36 -14.84
N THR A 78 -17.03 -19.84 -16.06
CA THR A 78 -15.68 -19.72 -16.64
C THR A 78 -14.93 -18.58 -15.93
N VAL A 79 -13.69 -18.85 -15.55
CA VAL A 79 -12.75 -17.88 -14.97
C VAL A 79 -11.41 -17.93 -15.70
N ARG A 80 -10.66 -16.83 -15.65
CA ARG A 80 -9.27 -16.75 -16.10
C ARG A 80 -8.34 -16.78 -14.90
N LEU A 81 -7.19 -17.40 -15.10
CA LEU A 81 -6.13 -17.59 -14.11
C LEU A 81 -4.82 -17.04 -14.67
N VAL A 82 -3.93 -16.57 -13.81
CA VAL A 82 -2.53 -16.21 -14.15
C VAL A 82 -1.56 -16.92 -13.22
N PRO A 83 -0.37 -17.32 -13.70
CA PRO A 83 0.65 -17.91 -12.86
C PRO A 83 1.06 -16.92 -11.77
N LEU A 84 1.33 -17.48 -10.59
CA LEU A 84 2.08 -16.83 -9.55
C LEU A 84 3.45 -16.40 -10.10
N ARG A 85 3.96 -15.32 -9.54
CA ARG A 85 5.21 -14.66 -9.90
C ARG A 85 6.23 -14.92 -8.76
N GLY A 86 7.36 -14.22 -8.79
CA GLY A 86 8.42 -14.46 -7.79
C GLY A 86 8.95 -15.90 -7.85
N ARG A 87 9.15 -16.54 -6.69
CA ARG A 87 9.64 -17.93 -6.60
C ARG A 87 8.62 -19.02 -6.98
N ARG A 88 7.34 -18.65 -7.12
CA ARG A 88 6.19 -19.57 -7.31
C ARG A 88 6.02 -20.60 -6.19
N GLU A 89 6.33 -20.21 -4.96
CA GLU A 89 6.14 -21.06 -3.79
C GLU A 89 4.88 -20.62 -3.02
N VAL A 90 4.06 -21.58 -2.59
CA VAL A 90 2.89 -21.31 -1.73
C VAL A 90 2.96 -22.23 -0.52
N HIS A 91 2.88 -21.63 0.65
CA HIS A 91 3.04 -22.31 1.93
C HIS A 91 1.71 -22.27 2.70
N GLY A 92 1.59 -23.01 3.81
CA GLY A 92 0.41 -23.00 4.72
C GLY A 92 -0.89 -23.60 4.18
N LEU A 93 -1.16 -23.49 2.88
CA LEU A 93 -2.34 -23.95 2.16
C LEU A 93 -2.07 -25.29 1.45
N THR A 94 -3.11 -26.09 1.13
CA THR A 94 -3.00 -27.47 0.57
C THR A 94 -4.20 -27.78 -0.35
N LEU A 95 -4.17 -28.52 -1.49
CA LEU A 95 -3.27 -29.55 -2.08
C LEU A 95 -3.02 -29.35 -3.63
N ASP A 96 -2.02 -30.05 -4.17
CA ASP A 96 -1.30 -30.03 -5.49
C ASP A 96 -1.98 -30.71 -6.76
N PRO A 97 -1.41 -30.79 -8.02
CA PRO A 97 -0.70 -29.77 -8.87
C PRO A 97 -0.75 -29.91 -10.48
N ARG A 98 -0.25 -28.88 -11.22
CA ARG A 98 0.16 -28.58 -12.66
C ARG A 98 -0.78 -28.72 -13.91
N GLU A 99 -0.84 -27.86 -14.98
CA GLU A 99 -0.59 -26.40 -15.29
C GLU A 99 -0.93 -25.97 -16.80
N GLY A 100 -1.65 -24.86 -17.13
CA GLY A 100 -1.44 -24.02 -18.38
C GLY A 100 -2.54 -23.53 -19.42
N SER A 101 -2.47 -22.25 -19.87
CA SER A 101 -2.96 -21.59 -21.16
C SER A 101 -4.44 -21.16 -21.42
N THR A 102 -4.88 -20.02 -22.04
CA THR A 102 -4.40 -18.59 -22.26
C THR A 102 -5.49 -17.67 -22.95
N LEU A 103 -5.86 -16.46 -22.44
CA LEU A 103 -6.39 -15.22 -23.17
C LEU A 103 -6.73 -14.01 -22.22
N HIS A 104 -6.73 -12.74 -22.71
CA HIS A 104 -6.51 -11.44 -21.98
C HIS A 104 -7.63 -10.81 -21.10
N ASP A 105 -7.27 -9.88 -20.18
CA ASP A 105 -8.15 -8.95 -19.44
C ASP A 105 -7.43 -7.61 -19.10
N ALA A 106 -8.14 -6.47 -19.08
CA ALA A 106 -7.61 -5.12 -18.79
C ALA A 106 -8.58 -4.30 -17.90
N VAL A 107 -8.11 -3.19 -17.31
CA VAL A 107 -8.91 -2.33 -16.41
C VAL A 107 -8.76 -0.86 -16.79
N ASP A 108 -9.87 -0.11 -16.84
CA ASP A 108 -9.82 1.33 -17.10
C ASP A 108 -9.16 2.12 -15.95
N ARG A 109 -8.62 3.31 -16.25
CA ARG A 109 -7.89 4.12 -15.27
C ARG A 109 -8.74 4.65 -14.11
N GLU A 110 -10.02 4.96 -14.34
CA GLU A 110 -10.92 5.38 -13.27
C GLU A 110 -11.09 4.24 -12.26
N ARG A 111 -11.36 3.04 -12.77
CA ARG A 111 -11.54 1.85 -11.95
C ARG A 111 -10.26 1.45 -11.21
N TYR A 112 -9.11 1.59 -11.86
CA TYR A 112 -7.81 1.41 -11.21
C TYR A 112 -7.61 2.41 -10.06
N ALA A 113 -7.89 3.69 -10.30
CA ALA A 113 -7.75 4.74 -9.29
C ALA A 113 -8.71 4.57 -8.10
N GLN A 114 -9.94 4.08 -8.34
CA GLN A 114 -10.88 3.72 -7.28
C GLN A 114 -10.39 2.57 -6.38
N LEU A 115 -9.55 1.66 -6.91
CA LEU A 115 -9.07 0.48 -6.19
C LEU A 115 -7.73 0.72 -5.48
N TYR A 116 -6.81 1.46 -6.10
CA TYR A 116 -5.41 1.59 -5.66
C TYR A 116 -4.91 3.05 -5.57
N GLY A 117 -5.77 4.03 -5.84
CA GLY A 117 -5.35 5.40 -6.13
C GLY A 117 -4.70 5.53 -7.53
N PRO A 118 -4.48 6.78 -7.97
CA PRO A 118 -3.93 7.10 -9.31
C PRO A 118 -2.54 6.48 -9.54
N THR A 119 -2.07 6.47 -10.78
CA THR A 119 -0.76 5.91 -11.19
C THR A 119 -0.07 6.77 -12.25
N THR A 120 1.03 6.30 -12.82
CA THR A 120 1.87 7.05 -13.77
C THR A 120 1.06 7.71 -14.89
N GLY A 121 1.29 9.02 -15.08
CA GLY A 121 0.61 9.87 -16.05
C GLY A 121 -0.78 10.38 -15.62
N ASP A 122 -1.32 9.92 -14.49
CA ASP A 122 -2.48 10.57 -13.86
C ASP A 122 -2.02 11.83 -13.11
N ARG A 123 -2.89 12.83 -13.05
CA ARG A 123 -2.67 14.08 -12.31
C ARG A 123 -3.68 14.25 -11.18
N ILE A 124 -3.25 14.86 -10.08
CA ILE A 124 -4.09 15.14 -8.90
C ILE A 124 -4.14 16.64 -8.67
N ARG A 125 -5.32 17.19 -8.41
CA ARG A 125 -5.44 18.57 -7.91
C ARG A 125 -5.10 18.63 -6.43
N LEU A 126 -4.20 19.53 -6.03
CA LEU A 126 -3.90 19.75 -4.62
C LEU A 126 -5.04 20.53 -3.95
N ALA A 127 -5.92 19.80 -3.25
CA ALA A 127 -7.13 20.34 -2.62
C ALA A 127 -7.94 21.20 -3.60
N ASP A 128 -8.35 22.40 -3.19
CA ASP A 128 -9.10 23.41 -3.93
C ASP A 128 -8.22 24.44 -4.67
N THR A 129 -6.92 24.15 -4.83
CA THR A 129 -5.99 25.02 -5.56
C THR A 129 -6.02 24.77 -7.08
N ASP A 130 -5.38 25.65 -7.85
CA ASP A 130 -5.09 25.43 -9.28
C ASP A 130 -3.80 24.62 -9.56
N LEU A 131 -3.19 24.04 -8.53
CA LEU A 131 -2.01 23.18 -8.68
C LEU A 131 -2.44 21.75 -9.05
N LEU A 132 -1.95 21.28 -10.20
CA LEU A 132 -2.03 19.89 -10.64
C LEU A 132 -0.64 19.25 -10.54
N VAL A 133 -0.55 18.13 -9.83
CA VAL A 133 0.69 17.33 -9.74
C VAL A 133 0.55 16.05 -10.56
N GLU A 134 1.59 15.68 -11.31
CA GLU A 134 1.62 14.47 -12.15
C GLU A 134 2.46 13.37 -11.49
N ILE A 135 1.97 12.14 -11.50
CA ILE A 135 2.73 10.98 -11.02
C ILE A 135 3.72 10.57 -12.11
N SER A 136 5.01 10.78 -11.87
CA SER A 136 6.07 10.49 -12.84
C SER A 136 6.48 9.01 -12.88
N GLU A 137 6.24 8.27 -11.79
CA GLU A 137 6.65 6.86 -11.64
C GLU A 137 5.71 6.15 -10.65
N ASP A 138 5.33 4.90 -10.92
CA ASP A 138 4.68 3.99 -9.96
C ASP A 138 5.59 2.76 -9.77
N ARG A 139 6.06 2.57 -8.54
CA ARG A 139 6.99 1.49 -8.16
C ARG A 139 6.29 0.29 -7.54
N CYS A 140 5.00 0.38 -7.23
CA CYS A 140 4.25 -0.66 -6.52
C CYS A 140 3.21 -1.37 -7.38
N GLY A 141 2.73 -0.71 -8.44
CA GLY A 141 1.81 -1.21 -9.46
C GLY A 141 1.89 -0.35 -10.72
N GLY A 142 0.75 -0.14 -11.38
CA GLY A 142 0.66 0.74 -12.55
C GLY A 142 1.08 0.09 -13.86
N PRO A 143 1.16 0.86 -14.97
CA PRO A 143 1.46 0.32 -16.29
C PRO A 143 2.72 -0.56 -16.31
N GLY A 144 2.56 -1.84 -16.68
CA GLY A 144 3.63 -2.85 -16.72
C GLY A 144 3.89 -3.63 -15.43
N LEU A 145 3.46 -3.12 -14.26
CA LEU A 145 3.59 -3.80 -12.95
C LEU A 145 2.24 -4.19 -12.32
N ALA A 146 1.12 -3.75 -12.90
CA ALA A 146 -0.22 -3.88 -12.33
C ALA A 146 -0.69 -5.33 -12.13
N GLY A 147 -1.58 -5.51 -11.16
CA GLY A 147 -2.23 -6.77 -10.79
C GLY A 147 -1.63 -7.48 -9.57
N ASP A 148 -0.52 -6.97 -9.02
CA ASP A 148 0.12 -7.42 -7.77
C ASP A 148 0.10 -6.31 -6.69
N GLU A 149 -0.89 -5.41 -6.66
CA GLU A 149 -0.93 -4.27 -5.72
C GLU A 149 -1.11 -4.69 -4.25
N ALA A 150 -0.35 -4.07 -3.35
CA ALA A 150 -0.38 -4.37 -1.91
C ALA A 150 -1.62 -3.77 -1.23
N VAL A 151 -2.66 -4.59 -1.03
CA VAL A 151 -3.90 -4.17 -0.35
C VAL A 151 -4.30 -5.13 0.76
N PHE A 152 -4.47 -4.58 1.96
CA PHE A 152 -4.92 -5.30 3.16
C PHE A 152 -6.44 -5.29 3.35
N GLY A 153 -6.96 -6.35 3.97
CA GLY A 153 -8.35 -6.51 4.39
C GLY A 153 -8.93 -7.90 4.06
N GLY A 154 -10.18 -8.14 4.51
CA GLY A 154 -10.85 -9.44 4.35
C GLY A 154 -10.91 -9.91 2.89
N GLY A 155 -10.32 -11.07 2.60
CA GLY A 155 -10.29 -11.66 1.26
C GLY A 155 -9.30 -11.02 0.27
N LYS A 156 -8.50 -10.02 0.68
CA LYS A 156 -7.59 -9.27 -0.19
C LYS A 156 -6.18 -9.89 -0.27
N VAL A 157 -5.19 -9.09 -0.68
CA VAL A 157 -3.84 -9.49 -1.11
C VAL A 157 -2.91 -9.79 0.05
N LEU A 158 -2.79 -8.85 1.00
CA LEU A 158 -1.93 -8.99 2.17
C LEU A 158 -2.58 -9.93 3.19
N ARG A 159 -2.42 -11.24 2.92
CA ARG A 159 -2.82 -12.37 3.75
C ARG A 159 -1.75 -13.45 3.63
N GLU A 160 -1.70 -14.31 4.65
CA GLU A 160 -0.76 -15.42 4.78
C GLU A 160 -0.63 -16.22 3.47
N SER A 161 0.63 -16.45 3.07
CA SER A 161 1.05 -17.15 1.85
C SER A 161 0.52 -16.60 0.51
N MET A 162 -0.08 -15.41 0.54
CA MET A 162 -0.46 -14.62 -0.62
C MET A 162 0.54 -13.46 -0.74
N GLY A 163 0.12 -12.22 -0.51
CA GLY A 163 1.02 -11.06 -0.43
C GLY A 163 1.74 -10.87 0.91
N GLN A 164 1.41 -11.67 1.94
CA GLN A 164 2.20 -11.76 3.18
C GLN A 164 3.03 -13.04 3.14
N GLY A 165 4.36 -12.89 3.15
CA GLY A 165 5.30 -13.99 3.21
C GLY A 165 5.55 -14.49 4.65
N ARG A 166 6.59 -15.33 4.78
CA ARG A 166 6.99 -15.94 6.06
C ARG A 166 8.18 -15.25 6.74
N ALA A 167 8.80 -14.27 6.08
CA ALA A 167 9.94 -13.55 6.62
C ALA A 167 9.58 -12.94 7.99
N THR A 168 10.35 -13.30 9.01
CA THR A 168 10.21 -12.74 10.34
C THR A 168 10.84 -11.35 10.42
N ARG A 169 10.51 -10.59 11.48
CA ARG A 169 11.21 -9.34 11.80
C ARG A 169 12.74 -9.55 11.89
N ALA A 170 13.20 -10.69 12.41
CA ALA A 170 14.62 -11.00 12.53
C ALA A 170 15.31 -11.19 11.16
N GLU A 171 14.59 -11.64 10.15
CA GLU A 171 15.08 -11.87 8.78
C GLU A 171 14.97 -10.63 7.87
N GLY A 172 14.49 -9.50 8.39
CA GLY A 172 14.46 -8.21 7.68
C GLY A 172 13.08 -7.61 7.43
N ALA A 173 11.98 -8.34 7.69
CA ALA A 173 10.62 -7.83 7.47
C ALA A 173 10.40 -6.49 8.22
N PRO A 174 9.76 -5.48 7.59
CA PRO A 174 9.50 -4.18 8.22
C PRO A 174 8.46 -4.30 9.34
N ASP A 175 8.51 -3.36 10.29
CA ASP A 175 7.54 -3.23 11.37
C ASP A 175 6.18 -2.75 10.85
N THR A 176 6.20 -1.90 9.82
CA THR A 176 4.99 -1.36 9.19
C THR A 176 5.23 -1.10 7.71
N VAL A 177 4.22 -1.31 6.88
CA VAL A 177 4.21 -0.87 5.47
C VAL A 177 3.04 0.08 5.25
N ILE A 178 3.32 1.25 4.66
CA ILE A 178 2.32 2.14 4.08
C ILE A 178 2.15 1.74 2.61
N THR A 179 0.98 1.25 2.21
CA THR A 179 0.81 0.69 0.85
C THR A 179 0.26 1.68 -0.17
N GLY A 180 0.82 1.69 -1.39
CA GLY A 180 0.28 2.39 -2.56
C GLY A 180 0.08 3.91 -2.43
N ALA A 181 0.90 4.59 -1.61
CA ALA A 181 0.77 6.02 -1.39
C ALA A 181 1.37 6.84 -2.53
N VAL A 182 0.74 7.97 -2.88
CA VAL A 182 1.35 8.97 -3.75
C VAL A 182 2.27 9.84 -2.90
N ILE A 183 3.57 9.72 -3.11
CA ILE A 183 4.60 10.49 -2.41
C ILE A 183 4.80 11.80 -3.15
N ILE A 184 4.67 12.92 -2.44
CA ILE A 184 5.11 14.25 -2.90
C ILE A 184 6.26 14.69 -2.02
N ASP A 185 7.43 14.86 -2.61
CA ASP A 185 8.63 15.38 -1.94
C ASP A 185 9.48 16.20 -2.93
N TYR A 186 10.49 16.92 -2.44
CA TYR A 186 11.29 17.86 -3.25
C TYR A 186 12.04 17.20 -4.42
N TRP A 187 12.30 15.89 -4.33
CA TRP A 187 12.99 15.10 -5.37
C TRP A 187 12.05 14.49 -6.41
N GLY A 188 10.73 14.51 -6.21
CA GLY A 188 9.79 13.95 -7.18
C GLY A 188 8.39 13.66 -6.65
N ILE A 189 7.52 13.27 -7.59
CA ILE A 189 6.12 12.90 -7.33
C ILE A 189 5.90 11.51 -7.91
N ILE A 190 5.89 10.50 -7.03
CA ILE A 190 5.84 9.09 -7.41
C ILE A 190 4.76 8.36 -6.63
N LYS A 191 4.49 7.10 -6.97
CA LYS A 191 3.68 6.20 -6.16
C LYS A 191 4.48 4.97 -5.76
N ALA A 192 4.38 4.56 -4.49
CA ALA A 192 5.12 3.43 -3.96
C ALA A 192 4.51 2.86 -2.67
N ASP A 193 4.98 1.70 -2.27
CA ASP A 193 4.88 1.20 -0.89
C ASP A 193 6.11 1.71 -0.10
N ILE A 194 5.90 2.03 1.19
CA ILE A 194 6.95 2.55 2.08
C ILE A 194 7.10 1.62 3.28
N GLY A 195 8.30 1.11 3.51
CA GLY A 195 8.63 0.27 4.65
C GLY A 195 9.19 1.07 5.81
N ILE A 196 8.69 0.82 7.00
CA ILE A 196 9.15 1.43 8.25
C ILE A 196 9.68 0.33 9.17
N ARG A 197 10.86 0.56 9.76
CA ARG A 197 11.48 -0.34 10.73
C ARG A 197 12.29 0.46 11.75
N ASP A 198 12.20 0.10 13.03
CA ASP A 198 12.92 0.76 14.13
C ASP A 198 12.70 2.30 14.13
N GLY A 199 11.48 2.74 13.76
CA GLY A 199 11.08 4.15 13.65
C GLY A 199 11.61 4.91 12.44
N ARG A 200 12.24 4.24 11.46
CA ARG A 200 12.82 4.86 10.25
C ARG A 200 12.21 4.29 8.97
N VAL A 201 12.14 5.11 7.92
CA VAL A 201 11.90 4.62 6.56
C VAL A 201 13.13 3.82 6.12
N VAL A 202 12.93 2.56 5.72
CA VAL A 202 14.00 1.66 5.26
C VAL A 202 14.00 1.45 3.75
N ALA A 203 12.84 1.52 3.09
CA ALA A 203 12.73 1.40 1.64
C ALA A 203 11.47 2.07 1.09
N ILE A 204 11.53 2.46 -0.19
CA ILE A 204 10.43 3.02 -0.99
C ILE A 204 10.42 2.27 -2.33
N GLY A 205 9.38 1.48 -2.59
CA GLY A 205 9.35 0.60 -3.76
C GLY A 205 8.11 -0.28 -3.80
N LYS A 206 8.29 -1.58 -4.05
CA LYS A 206 7.22 -2.58 -4.03
C LYS A 206 7.28 -3.46 -2.79
N ALA A 207 6.20 -3.50 -2.03
CA ALA A 207 6.01 -4.43 -0.94
C ALA A 207 5.23 -5.69 -1.39
N GLY A 208 5.34 -6.74 -0.58
CA GLY A 208 4.57 -7.97 -0.76
C GLY A 208 5.36 -9.22 -0.37
N ASN A 209 5.13 -10.30 -1.11
CA ASN A 209 5.76 -11.60 -0.88
C ASN A 209 6.57 -12.04 -2.11
N PRO A 210 7.90 -12.17 -2.04
CA PRO A 210 8.73 -12.60 -3.16
C PRO A 210 8.51 -14.08 -3.54
N ASP A 211 7.77 -14.85 -2.72
CA ASP A 211 7.39 -16.23 -3.04
C ASP A 211 6.33 -16.29 -4.15
N THR A 212 5.49 -15.25 -4.28
CA THR A 212 4.30 -15.23 -5.15
C THR A 212 4.20 -14.01 -6.07
N MET A 213 5.01 -12.97 -5.83
CA MET A 213 4.98 -11.68 -6.53
C MET A 213 6.38 -11.34 -7.08
N SER A 214 6.44 -10.71 -8.27
CA SER A 214 7.71 -10.22 -8.83
C SER A 214 8.02 -8.80 -8.36
N GLY A 215 9.30 -8.45 -8.34
CA GLY A 215 9.77 -7.07 -8.10
C GLY A 215 9.68 -6.57 -6.65
N VAL A 216 9.30 -7.41 -5.69
CA VAL A 216 9.27 -7.06 -4.26
C VAL A 216 10.68 -6.65 -3.80
N HIS A 217 10.79 -5.48 -3.18
CA HIS A 217 12.04 -4.97 -2.65
C HIS A 217 12.49 -5.81 -1.43
N PRO A 218 13.79 -6.11 -1.26
CA PRO A 218 14.27 -6.96 -0.14
C PRO A 218 13.81 -6.48 1.25
N ASP A 219 13.88 -5.17 1.51
CA ASP A 219 13.44 -4.58 2.78
C ASP A 219 11.92 -4.31 2.89
N LEU A 220 11.12 -4.73 1.89
CA LEU A 220 9.65 -4.59 1.85
C LEU A 220 8.91 -5.94 1.79
N VAL A 221 9.58 -7.04 2.19
CA VAL A 221 8.93 -8.34 2.34
C VAL A 221 7.97 -8.31 3.53
N VAL A 222 6.66 -8.32 3.25
CA VAL A 222 5.61 -8.24 4.28
C VAL A 222 5.57 -9.56 5.05
N GLY A 223 5.88 -9.50 6.34
CA GLY A 223 5.98 -10.67 7.23
C GLY A 223 4.80 -10.80 8.20
N PRO A 224 4.77 -11.87 9.03
CA PRO A 224 3.75 -12.06 10.06
C PRO A 224 3.77 -11.02 11.20
N SER A 225 4.80 -10.18 11.26
CA SER A 225 4.97 -9.10 12.26
C SER A 225 4.87 -7.70 11.66
N THR A 226 4.45 -7.58 10.39
CA THR A 226 4.35 -6.30 9.68
C THR A 226 2.93 -5.74 9.77
N GLU A 227 2.77 -4.57 10.37
CA GLU A 227 1.52 -3.81 10.37
C GLU A 227 1.27 -3.12 9.01
N VAL A 228 0.02 -2.82 8.66
CA VAL A 228 -0.34 -2.19 7.39
C VAL A 228 -1.11 -0.88 7.58
N ILE A 229 -0.59 0.20 6.98
CA ILE A 229 -1.28 1.48 6.83
C ILE A 229 -1.74 1.62 5.37
N GLY A 230 -3.03 1.85 5.15
CA GLY A 230 -3.60 2.02 3.81
C GLY A 230 -3.30 3.40 3.22
N GLY A 231 -2.25 3.49 2.38
CA GLY A 231 -1.90 4.71 1.63
C GLY A 231 -2.57 4.85 0.26
N ASN A 232 -3.15 3.76 -0.29
CA ASN A 232 -3.88 3.76 -1.55
C ASN A 232 -4.95 4.87 -1.59
N GLY A 233 -4.87 5.76 -2.59
CA GLY A 233 -5.76 6.92 -2.71
C GLY A 233 -5.45 8.07 -1.72
N ARG A 234 -4.28 8.07 -1.08
CA ARG A 234 -3.78 9.15 -0.21
C ARG A 234 -2.47 9.73 -0.76
N ILE A 235 -2.21 10.97 -0.37
CA ILE A 235 -0.92 11.64 -0.54
C ILE A 235 -0.11 11.46 0.76
N LEU A 236 1.18 11.18 0.62
CA LEU A 236 2.17 11.13 1.69
C LEU A 236 3.24 12.19 1.43
N THR A 237 3.64 12.90 2.47
CA THR A 237 4.72 13.89 2.44
C THR A 237 5.66 13.65 3.63
N ALA A 238 6.85 14.26 3.60
CA ALA A 238 7.61 14.46 4.82
C ALA A 238 6.80 15.33 5.81
N GLY A 239 6.99 15.12 7.11
CA GLY A 239 6.43 16.00 8.13
C GLY A 239 7.11 17.37 8.09
N ALA A 240 6.33 18.44 8.24
CA ALA A 240 6.84 19.80 8.05
C ALA A 240 7.83 20.19 9.17
N ILE A 241 8.82 21.01 8.80
CA ILE A 241 9.82 21.58 9.69
C ILE A 241 9.58 23.08 9.77
N ASP A 242 9.11 23.57 10.91
CA ASP A 242 9.03 25.01 11.18
C ASP A 242 10.29 25.46 11.91
N CYS A 243 11.05 26.38 11.30
CA CYS A 243 12.30 26.90 11.85
C CYS A 243 12.22 28.35 12.37
N HIS A 244 11.01 28.89 12.56
CA HIS A 244 10.81 30.23 13.13
C HIS A 244 9.73 30.23 14.22
N VAL A 245 9.82 29.31 15.19
CA VAL A 245 8.79 29.18 16.23
C VAL A 245 9.09 30.00 17.48
N HIS A 246 8.15 30.86 17.85
CA HIS A 246 8.14 31.55 19.14
C HIS A 246 7.43 30.68 20.19
N LEU A 247 8.16 30.20 21.19
CA LEU A 247 7.64 29.26 22.20
C LEU A 247 6.85 29.99 23.32
N ILE A 248 5.74 30.62 22.91
CA ILE A 248 4.87 31.47 23.74
C ILE A 248 4.01 30.64 24.71
N CYS A 249 3.49 29.50 24.26
CA CYS A 249 2.63 28.63 25.08
C CYS A 249 2.66 27.17 24.58
N PRO A 250 2.43 26.17 25.45
CA PRO A 250 2.46 24.76 25.06
C PRO A 250 1.33 24.37 24.09
N GLN A 251 0.24 25.13 24.03
CA GLN A 251 -0.90 24.89 23.14
C GLN A 251 -0.53 24.97 21.65
N LEU A 252 0.58 25.63 21.28
CA LEU A 252 1.04 25.66 19.89
C LEU A 252 1.51 24.28 19.39
N ILE A 253 1.95 23.39 20.28
CA ILE A 253 2.48 22.07 19.91
C ILE A 253 1.41 21.15 19.27
N PRO A 254 0.23 20.91 19.89
CA PRO A 254 -0.83 20.13 19.25
C PRO A 254 -1.43 20.82 18.01
N VAL A 255 -1.38 22.16 17.94
CA VAL A 255 -1.82 22.91 16.73
C VAL A 255 -0.85 22.68 15.57
N ALA A 256 0.46 22.78 15.83
CA ALA A 256 1.51 22.52 14.85
C ALA A 256 1.45 21.05 14.35
N LEU A 257 1.33 20.09 15.26
CA LEU A 257 1.18 18.68 14.92
C LEU A 257 -0.11 18.41 14.12
N GLY A 258 -1.23 19.03 14.50
CA GLY A 258 -2.49 18.95 13.76
C GLY A 258 -2.43 19.56 12.35
N ALA A 259 -1.49 20.48 12.10
CA ALA A 259 -1.19 21.03 10.79
C ALA A 259 -0.11 20.24 10.01
N GLY A 260 0.40 19.13 10.56
CA GLY A 260 1.43 18.30 9.92
C GLY A 260 2.88 18.69 10.21
N VAL A 261 3.13 19.63 11.13
CA VAL A 261 4.49 19.98 11.59
C VAL A 261 4.98 18.92 12.57
N THR A 262 6.11 18.29 12.25
CA THR A 262 6.75 17.25 13.08
C THR A 262 8.08 17.69 13.67
N THR A 263 8.61 18.84 13.27
CA THR A 263 9.86 19.40 13.82
C THR A 263 9.71 20.89 14.01
N ILE A 264 10.10 21.36 15.19
CA ILE A 264 10.04 22.76 15.61
C ILE A 264 11.45 23.20 15.99
N ILE A 265 11.94 24.28 15.38
CA ILE A 265 13.18 24.96 15.72
C ILE A 265 12.84 26.42 16.01
N GLY A 266 13.32 26.93 17.14
CA GLY A 266 12.96 28.25 17.62
C GLY A 266 13.38 28.46 19.07
N GLY A 267 12.71 29.38 19.76
CA GLY A 267 13.07 29.74 21.13
C GLY A 267 11.95 30.46 21.86
N GLY A 268 12.05 30.46 23.19
CA GLY A 268 11.09 31.13 24.06
C GLY A 268 11.01 30.57 25.47
N THR A 269 10.41 31.36 26.36
CA THR A 269 10.27 31.07 27.79
C THR A 269 8.84 31.32 28.28
N GLY A 270 7.85 31.05 27.43
CA GLY A 270 6.45 31.38 27.69
C GLY A 270 6.06 32.79 27.20
N PRO A 271 4.98 33.41 27.73
CA PRO A 271 4.38 34.63 27.19
C PRO A 271 5.13 35.94 27.51
N ALA A 272 6.42 35.87 27.84
CA ALA A 272 7.25 37.04 28.13
C ALA A 272 7.44 37.92 26.87
N GLU A 273 7.61 39.23 27.05
CA GLU A 273 7.79 40.19 25.94
C GLU A 273 8.95 39.79 24.99
N GLY A 274 10.07 39.32 25.56
CA GLY A 274 11.21 38.82 24.78
C GLY A 274 10.84 37.66 23.85
N THR A 275 10.03 36.71 24.31
CA THR A 275 9.57 35.57 23.50
C THR A 275 8.50 35.95 22.49
N LYS A 276 7.61 36.89 22.83
CA LYS A 276 6.62 37.42 21.87
C LYS A 276 7.28 38.20 20.72
N ALA A 277 8.49 38.73 20.91
CA ALA A 277 9.24 39.47 19.90
C ALA A 277 10.40 38.69 19.24
N THR A 278 10.97 37.69 19.90
CA THR A 278 12.18 36.98 19.43
C THR A 278 12.14 35.48 19.71
N THR A 279 12.68 34.67 18.80
CA THR A 279 12.83 33.21 18.91
C THR A 279 14.02 32.81 19.79
N VAL A 280 14.17 33.44 20.96
CA VAL A 280 15.33 33.27 21.86
C VAL A 280 14.89 32.67 23.20
N THR A 281 15.65 31.68 23.68
CA THR A 281 15.55 31.12 25.03
C THR A 281 16.76 31.60 25.85
N PRO A 282 16.70 32.80 26.47
CA PRO A 282 17.86 33.39 27.13
C PRO A 282 18.18 32.69 28.46
N GLY A 283 19.45 32.31 28.65
CA GLY A 283 19.98 31.86 29.95
C GLY A 283 19.98 30.35 30.18
N HIS A 284 21.13 29.83 30.61
CA HIS A 284 21.39 28.40 30.83
C HIS A 284 20.44 27.74 31.86
N GLY A 285 19.96 28.50 32.86
CA GLY A 285 19.08 27.98 33.91
C GLY A 285 17.62 27.74 33.50
N ILE A 286 17.18 28.28 32.36
CA ILE A 286 15.78 28.17 31.92
C ILE A 286 15.53 26.88 31.13
N TRP A 287 16.56 26.39 30.42
CA TRP A 287 16.52 25.17 29.61
C TRP A 287 16.03 23.93 30.38
N PRO A 288 16.54 23.60 31.58
CA PRO A 288 16.12 22.41 32.32
C PRO A 288 14.79 22.59 33.06
N GLY A 289 14.39 23.81 33.40
CA GLY A 289 13.20 24.09 34.21
C GLY A 289 11.92 24.17 33.40
N CYS A 290 11.96 24.86 32.25
CA CYS A 290 10.76 25.16 31.46
C CYS A 290 10.39 24.08 30.43
N TRP A 291 11.25 23.10 30.16
CA TRP A 291 10.95 22.00 29.21
C TRP A 291 10.80 20.62 29.86
N ASN A 292 11.56 20.31 30.93
CA ASN A 292 11.42 19.01 31.61
C ASN A 292 10.05 18.81 32.27
N HIS A 293 9.35 19.89 32.66
CA HIS A 293 7.98 19.78 33.20
C HIS A 293 6.90 19.55 32.12
N TRP A 294 7.25 19.62 30.83
CA TRP A 294 6.30 19.65 29.72
C TRP A 294 6.50 18.57 28.65
N ILE A 295 7.74 18.08 28.42
CA ILE A 295 7.96 16.83 27.66
C ILE A 295 7.77 15.60 28.54
N ALA A 296 8.27 15.62 29.78
CA ALA A 296 8.22 14.46 30.67
C ALA A 296 6.86 14.35 31.38
N GLY A 297 5.82 14.10 30.58
CA GLY A 297 4.59 13.50 31.10
C GLY A 297 4.91 12.18 31.79
N ARG A 298 4.58 12.09 33.07
CA ARG A 298 4.28 10.82 33.74
C ARG A 298 2.84 10.42 33.42
#